data_AF-A0A0M7BBY2-F1
#
_entry.id   AF-A0A0M7BBY2-F1
#
_cell.length_a   1.000
_cell.length_b   1.000
_cell.length_c   1.000
_cell.angle_alpha   90.00
_cell.angle_beta   90.00
_cell.angle_gamma   90.00
#
_symmetry.space_group_name_H-M   'P 1'
#
loop_
_entity.id
_entity.type
_entity.pdbx_description
1 polymer ?
#
loop_
_entity_poly.entity_id
_entity_poly.type
_entity_poly.pdbx_seq_one_letter_code
_entity_poly.pdbx_strand_id
1 'polypeptide(L)'
;MEKALAVLRPPPDLTISDWADANRRLSSEASAEPGQWRTSRAEYQRGIMEAISDAGVESVVIMSSAQVGKTEVVNNAVGYHIDQDPAPIMVVMPTERDAETWSKDRFSPMARDTPCLQNKIANPKSRDGNNKILHKRFPGGHLTIVGANAPSGLASRPIRLLLCDEVDRYPFSAGAEGDPIVPHCVV
;
A
#
# COMPACT_ATOMS: atom_id res chain seq x y z
N MET A 1 -18.35 -7.41 32.28
CA MET A 1 -17.45 -8.50 31.83
C MET A 1 -17.45 -8.63 30.29
N GLU A 2 -18.62 -8.62 29.63
CA GLU A 2 -18.73 -8.66 28.15
C GLU A 2 -17.93 -7.58 27.40
N LYS A 3 -17.97 -6.31 27.84
CA LYS A 3 -17.20 -5.23 27.18
C LYS A 3 -15.68 -5.40 27.27
N ALA A 4 -15.17 -6.10 28.28
CA ALA A 4 -13.74 -6.36 28.43
C ALA A 4 -13.28 -7.55 27.55
N LEU A 5 -14.16 -8.54 27.35
CA LEU A 5 -13.91 -9.67 26.44
C LEU A 5 -13.99 -9.27 24.97
N ALA A 6 -14.77 -8.24 24.61
CA ALA A 6 -14.81 -7.70 23.25
C ALA A 6 -13.44 -7.15 22.79
N VAL A 7 -12.60 -6.69 23.72
CA VAL A 7 -11.24 -6.18 23.43
C VAL A 7 -10.25 -7.33 23.15
N LEU A 8 -10.57 -8.56 23.56
CA LEU A 8 -9.76 -9.77 23.33
C LEU A 8 -10.19 -10.55 22.09
N ARG A 9 -11.19 -10.06 21.33
CA ARG A 9 -11.60 -10.72 20.10
C ARG A 9 -10.47 -10.57 19.07
N PRO A 10 -9.95 -11.66 18.49
CA PRO A 10 -8.95 -11.56 17.44
C PRO A 10 -9.53 -10.71 16.28
N PRO A 11 -8.69 -9.97 15.55
CA PRO A 11 -9.12 -9.30 14.34
C PRO A 11 -9.88 -10.29 13.45
N PRO A 12 -10.97 -9.85 12.78
CA PRO A 12 -11.66 -10.70 11.83
C PRO A 12 -10.67 -11.17 10.77
N ASP A 13 -10.77 -12.44 10.38
CA ASP A 13 -9.99 -13.01 9.28
C ASP A 13 -10.54 -12.43 7.98
N LEU A 14 -9.97 -11.30 7.56
CA LEU A 14 -10.37 -10.54 6.38
C LEU A 14 -9.25 -10.62 5.35
N THR A 15 -9.62 -10.88 4.11
CA THR A 15 -8.70 -10.70 3.00
C THR A 15 -8.61 -9.21 2.65
N ILE A 16 -7.61 -8.82 1.86
CA ILE A 16 -7.50 -7.44 1.36
C ILE A 16 -8.77 -7.05 0.59
N SER A 17 -9.39 -7.98 -0.14
CA SER A 17 -10.61 -7.71 -0.91
C SER A 17 -11.82 -7.47 -0.02
N ASP A 18 -11.98 -8.30 1.03
CA ASP A 18 -13.05 -8.15 2.02
C ASP A 18 -12.91 -6.84 2.80
N TRP A 19 -11.69 -6.51 3.23
CA TRP A 19 -11.41 -5.25 3.88
C TRP A 19 -11.71 -4.05 2.99
N ALA A 20 -11.34 -4.12 1.71
CA ALA A 20 -11.60 -3.04 0.77
C ALA A 20 -13.12 -2.85 0.55
N ASP A 21 -13.86 -3.93 0.34
CA ASP A 21 -15.32 -3.87 0.19
C ASP A 21 -16.04 -3.34 1.44
N ALA A 22 -15.49 -3.60 2.63
CA ALA A 22 -16.05 -3.11 3.90
C ALA A 22 -15.68 -1.65 4.23
N ASN A 23 -14.46 -1.21 3.90
CA ASN A 23 -13.88 0.02 4.46
C ASN A 23 -13.46 1.07 3.43
N ARG A 24 -12.88 0.65 2.30
CA ARG A 24 -12.16 1.53 1.37
C ARG A 24 -13.10 2.56 0.72
N ARG A 25 -12.69 3.84 0.76
CA ARG A 25 -13.43 4.96 0.14
C ARG A 25 -12.67 5.60 -1.02
N LEU A 26 -13.18 5.48 -2.24
CA LEU A 26 -12.65 6.16 -3.42
C LEU A 26 -12.84 7.67 -3.31
N SER A 27 -11.72 8.40 -3.27
CA SER A 27 -11.67 9.87 -3.24
C SER A 27 -12.10 10.47 -4.57
N SER A 28 -12.79 11.61 -4.55
CA SER A 28 -13.22 12.31 -5.76
C SER A 28 -12.08 12.89 -6.59
N GLU A 29 -10.93 13.13 -5.98
CA GLU A 29 -9.72 13.59 -6.67
C GLU A 29 -9.07 12.47 -7.50
N ALA A 30 -9.34 11.19 -7.15
CA ALA A 30 -8.66 10.03 -7.69
C ALA A 30 -9.56 9.11 -8.53
N SER A 31 -10.89 9.22 -8.40
CA SER A 31 -11.88 8.34 -9.03
C SER A 31 -13.01 9.14 -9.70
N ALA A 32 -13.41 8.70 -10.89
CA ALA A 32 -14.61 9.20 -11.59
C ALA A 32 -15.92 8.80 -10.88
N GLU A 33 -15.87 7.74 -10.08
CA GLU A 33 -16.98 7.27 -9.24
C GLU A 33 -16.52 7.28 -7.78
N PRO A 34 -16.66 8.42 -7.07
CA PRO A 34 -16.30 8.52 -5.67
C PRO A 34 -17.27 7.71 -4.80
N GLY A 35 -16.79 7.19 -3.67
CA GLY A 35 -17.64 6.47 -2.71
C GLY A 35 -17.08 5.14 -2.24
N GLN A 36 -17.95 4.19 -1.91
CA GLN A 36 -17.56 2.85 -1.46
C GLN A 36 -16.82 2.11 -2.57
N TRP A 37 -15.62 1.59 -2.27
CA TRP A 37 -14.97 0.59 -3.11
C TRP A 37 -15.87 -0.63 -3.28
N ARG A 38 -15.91 -1.18 -4.50
CA ARG A 38 -16.59 -2.42 -4.81
C ARG A 38 -15.70 -3.26 -5.71
N THR A 39 -15.11 -4.32 -5.17
CA THR A 39 -14.26 -5.27 -5.90
C THR A 39 -15.00 -5.84 -7.09
N SER A 40 -16.33 -6.02 -6.98
CA SER A 40 -17.20 -6.47 -8.08
C SER A 40 -17.21 -5.57 -9.31
N ARG A 41 -16.73 -4.32 -9.23
CA ARG A 41 -16.57 -3.43 -10.40
C ARG A 41 -15.38 -3.83 -11.27
N ALA A 42 -14.40 -4.50 -10.69
CA ALA A 42 -13.18 -4.97 -11.33
C ALA A 42 -12.77 -6.32 -10.74
N GLU A 43 -13.63 -7.32 -10.91
CA GLU A 43 -13.56 -8.61 -10.19
C GLU A 43 -12.23 -9.36 -10.36
N TYR A 44 -11.51 -9.13 -11.46
CA TYR A 44 -10.16 -9.67 -11.67
C TYR A 44 -9.16 -9.25 -10.59
N GLN A 45 -9.39 -8.12 -9.91
CA GLN A 45 -8.55 -7.65 -8.81
C GLN A 45 -8.73 -8.49 -7.55
N ARG A 46 -9.86 -9.20 -7.38
CA ARG A 46 -10.10 -10.06 -6.23
C ARG A 46 -9.01 -11.12 -6.12
N GLY A 47 -8.81 -11.92 -7.17
CA GLY A 47 -7.83 -13.01 -7.14
C GLY A 47 -6.40 -12.54 -6.81
N ILE A 48 -6.04 -11.32 -7.23
CA ILE A 48 -4.76 -10.71 -6.87
C ILE A 48 -4.72 -10.38 -5.37
N MET A 49 -5.74 -9.70 -4.85
CA MET A 49 -5.83 -9.32 -3.43
C MET A 49 -5.89 -10.55 -2.51
N GLU A 50 -6.55 -11.62 -2.95
CA GLU A 50 -6.58 -12.91 -2.26
C GLU A 50 -5.19 -13.55 -2.23
N ALA A 51 -4.47 -13.56 -3.36
CA ALA A 51 -3.12 -14.11 -3.43
C ALA A 51 -2.14 -13.35 -2.51
N ILE A 52 -2.27 -12.03 -2.38
CA ILE A 52 -1.45 -11.22 -1.45
C ILE A 52 -1.83 -11.52 0.02
N SER A 53 -3.08 -11.90 0.28
CA SER A 53 -3.57 -12.20 1.64
C SER A 53 -3.20 -13.62 2.10
N ASP A 54 -2.82 -14.51 1.18
CA ASP A 54 -2.47 -15.90 1.48
C ASP A 54 -1.10 -16.00 2.16
N ALA A 55 -1.09 -16.43 3.42
CA ALA A 55 0.14 -16.62 4.19
C ALA A 55 1.09 -17.71 3.62
N GLY A 56 0.60 -18.58 2.73
CA GLY A 56 1.41 -19.55 1.99
C GLY A 56 2.08 -18.97 0.74
N VAL A 57 1.76 -17.72 0.37
CA VAL A 57 2.30 -17.04 -0.81
C VAL A 57 3.30 -15.98 -0.38
N GLU A 58 4.57 -16.20 -0.70
CA GLU A 58 5.64 -15.23 -0.43
C GLU A 58 5.77 -14.18 -1.55
N SER A 59 5.24 -14.47 -2.74
CA SER A 59 5.45 -13.63 -3.92
C SER A 59 4.29 -13.71 -4.91
N VAL A 60 3.72 -12.55 -5.23
CA VAL A 60 2.73 -12.39 -6.30
C VAL A 60 3.38 -11.62 -7.44
N VAL A 61 3.26 -12.07 -8.68
CA VAL A 61 3.76 -11.31 -9.84
C VAL A 61 2.64 -11.21 -10.86
N ILE A 62 2.36 -9.99 -11.31
CA ILE A 62 1.22 -9.69 -12.18
C ILE A 62 1.74 -9.09 -13.47
N MET A 63 1.50 -9.79 -14.58
CA MET A 63 1.63 -9.20 -15.90
C MET A 63 0.29 -8.58 -16.27
N SER A 64 0.26 -7.26 -16.42
CA SER A 64 -0.97 -6.52 -16.68
C SER A 64 -0.72 -5.35 -17.62
N SER A 65 -1.79 -4.85 -18.24
CA SER A 65 -1.73 -3.66 -19.09
C SER A 65 -1.65 -2.37 -18.26
N ALA A 66 -1.40 -1.24 -18.93
CA ALA A 66 -1.48 0.07 -18.29
C ALA A 66 -2.92 0.43 -17.90
N GLN A 67 -3.08 1.24 -16.84
CA GLN A 67 -4.34 1.88 -16.44
C GLN A 67 -5.52 0.94 -16.09
N VAL A 68 -5.26 -0.31 -15.71
CA VAL A 68 -6.30 -1.28 -15.27
C VAL A 68 -6.37 -1.42 -13.74
N GLY A 69 -6.16 -0.33 -13.01
CA GLY A 69 -6.38 -0.32 -11.55
C GLY A 69 -5.36 -1.08 -10.71
N LYS A 70 -4.20 -1.47 -11.26
CA LYS A 70 -3.09 -2.11 -10.51
C LYS A 70 -2.66 -1.30 -9.28
N THR A 71 -2.58 0.02 -9.41
CA THR A 71 -2.26 0.92 -8.30
C THR A 71 -3.32 0.90 -7.19
N GLU A 72 -4.59 0.59 -7.52
CA GLU A 72 -5.63 0.46 -6.48
C GLU A 72 -5.48 -0.83 -5.68
N VAL A 73 -4.97 -1.92 -6.28
CA VAL A 73 -4.57 -3.11 -5.52
C VAL A 73 -3.47 -2.76 -4.52
N VAL A 74 -2.43 -2.02 -4.95
CA VAL A 74 -1.37 -1.53 -4.06
C VAL A 74 -1.96 -0.67 -2.94
N ASN A 75 -2.85 0.27 -3.26
CA ASN A 75 -3.53 1.10 -2.25
C ASN A 75 -4.30 0.25 -1.24
N ASN A 76 -5.04 -0.76 -1.69
CA ASN A 76 -5.83 -1.64 -0.85
C ASN A 76 -4.92 -2.51 0.04
N ALA A 77 -3.84 -3.05 -0.50
CA ALA A 77 -2.85 -3.82 0.26
C ALA A 77 -2.21 -2.98 1.37
N VAL A 78 -1.79 -1.75 1.06
CA VAL A 78 -1.25 -0.82 2.07
C VAL A 78 -2.32 -0.48 3.12
N GLY A 79 -3.53 -0.13 2.69
CA GLY A 79 -4.63 0.24 3.59
C GLY A 79 -5.00 -0.89 4.55
N TYR A 80 -5.12 -2.12 4.03
CA TYR A 80 -5.36 -3.32 4.82
C TYR A 80 -4.27 -3.54 5.87
N HIS A 81 -2.99 -3.48 5.48
CA HIS A 81 -1.89 -3.70 6.42
C HIS A 81 -1.76 -2.57 7.45
N ILE A 82 -2.11 -1.32 7.13
CA ILE A 82 -2.18 -0.26 8.15
C ILE A 82 -3.31 -0.55 9.15
N ASP A 83 -4.41 -1.13 8.69
CA ASP A 83 -5.61 -1.30 9.50
C ASP A 83 -5.62 -2.59 10.34
N GLN A 84 -5.39 -3.74 9.69
CA GLN A 84 -5.62 -5.08 10.23
C GLN A 84 -4.32 -5.80 10.61
N ASP A 85 -3.26 -5.68 9.80
CA ASP A 85 -1.97 -6.35 10.04
C ASP A 85 -0.76 -5.39 9.92
N PRO A 86 -0.56 -4.49 10.90
CA PRO A 86 0.50 -3.48 10.86
C PRO A 86 1.91 -4.06 10.75
N ALA A 87 2.62 -3.62 9.71
CA ALA A 87 4.00 -4.03 9.45
C ALA A 87 4.84 -2.89 8.83
N PRO A 88 6.17 -3.04 8.77
CA PRO A 88 7.02 -2.26 7.87
C PRO A 88 6.69 -2.54 6.39
N ILE A 89 6.21 -1.53 5.68
CA ILE A 89 5.80 -1.60 4.26
C ILE A 89 6.71 -0.70 3.43
N MET A 90 7.18 -1.20 2.29
CA MET A 90 7.84 -0.40 1.26
C MET A 90 7.03 -0.44 -0.03
N VAL A 91 6.76 0.73 -0.60
CA VAL A 91 6.21 0.88 -1.95
C VAL A 91 7.30 1.43 -2.85
N VAL A 92 7.63 0.72 -3.92
CA VAL A 92 8.58 1.17 -4.93
C VAL A 92 7.82 1.66 -6.15
N MET A 93 8.15 2.87 -6.59
CA MET A 93 7.65 3.50 -7.81
C MET A 93 8.80 3.67 -8.81
N PRO A 94 8.54 3.88 -10.11
CA PRO A 94 9.60 4.01 -11.12
C PRO A 94 10.63 5.09 -10.79
N THR A 95 10.17 6.25 -10.29
CA THR A 95 11.04 7.36 -9.90
C THR A 95 10.65 7.94 -8.54
N GLU A 96 11.57 8.67 -7.91
CA GLU A 96 11.27 9.45 -6.69
C GLU A 96 10.11 10.45 -6.90
N ARG A 97 9.99 11.01 -8.11
CA ARG A 97 8.88 11.90 -8.45
C ARG A 97 7.55 11.15 -8.46
N ASP A 98 7.51 9.96 -9.05
CA ASP A 98 6.32 9.11 -9.05
C ASP A 98 5.93 8.68 -7.63
N ALA A 99 6.93 8.40 -6.77
CA ALA A 99 6.74 8.12 -5.34
C ALA A 99 6.08 9.30 -4.60
N GLU A 100 6.56 10.53 -4.83
CA GLU A 100 5.95 11.72 -4.24
C GLU A 100 4.53 11.96 -4.75
N THR A 101 4.31 11.80 -6.06
CA THR A 101 3.00 11.96 -6.70
C THR A 101 2.01 10.93 -6.15
N TRP A 102 2.39 9.65 -6.08
CA TRP A 102 1.52 8.62 -5.51
C TRP A 102 1.19 8.91 -4.03
N SER A 103 2.18 9.33 -3.23
CA SER A 103 1.95 9.68 -1.83
C SER A 103 0.94 10.81 -1.65
N LYS A 104 1.09 11.88 -2.43
CA LYS A 104 0.27 13.11 -2.29
C LYS A 104 -1.10 12.95 -2.92
N ASP A 105 -1.18 12.34 -4.10
CA ASP A 105 -2.36 12.41 -4.95
C ASP A 105 -3.20 11.13 -4.90
N ARG A 106 -2.64 10.01 -4.40
CA ARG A 106 -3.35 8.73 -4.29
C ARG A 106 -3.50 8.30 -2.84
N PHE A 107 -2.38 8.07 -2.15
CA PHE A 107 -2.40 7.50 -0.81
C PHE A 107 -3.00 8.45 0.23
N SER A 108 -2.57 9.72 0.24
CA SER A 108 -3.03 10.66 1.28
C SER A 108 -4.54 10.95 1.20
N PRO A 109 -5.15 11.16 0.02
CA PRO A 109 -6.60 11.21 -0.14
C PRO A 109 -7.30 9.92 0.31
N MET A 110 -6.79 8.76 -0.10
CA MET A 110 -7.34 7.46 0.29
C MET A 110 -7.38 7.28 1.81
N ALA A 111 -6.28 7.59 2.48
CA ALA A 111 -6.16 7.52 3.94
C ALA A 111 -7.07 8.53 4.65
N ARG A 112 -7.22 9.73 4.09
CA ARG A 112 -8.13 10.77 4.59
C ARG A 112 -9.59 10.34 4.49
N ASP A 113 -9.99 9.74 3.38
CA ASP A 113 -11.41 9.47 3.11
C ASP A 113 -11.87 8.11 3.65
N THR A 114 -10.94 7.21 3.96
CA THR A 114 -11.21 5.88 4.54
C THR A 114 -11.26 5.97 6.09
N PRO A 115 -12.43 5.85 6.74
CA PRO A 115 -12.59 6.19 8.15
C PRO A 115 -11.70 5.42 9.13
N CYS A 116 -11.43 4.13 8.87
CA CYS A 116 -10.56 3.32 9.74
C CYS A 116 -9.09 3.75 9.71
N LEU A 117 -8.66 4.52 8.70
CA LEU A 117 -7.28 4.97 8.53
C LEU A 117 -7.02 6.38 9.10
N GLN A 118 -8.05 7.21 9.24
CA GLN A 118 -7.92 8.64 9.61
C GLN A 118 -7.13 8.89 10.90
N ASN A 119 -7.24 8.00 11.89
CA ASN A 119 -6.57 8.14 13.19
C ASN A 119 -5.27 7.33 13.28
N LYS A 120 -4.91 6.60 12.23
CA LYS A 120 -3.71 5.75 12.21
C LYS A 120 -2.52 6.44 11.55
N ILE A 121 -2.79 7.33 10.59
CA ILE A 121 -1.78 8.07 9.87
C ILE A 121 -1.85 9.53 10.30
N ALA A 122 -0.73 10.07 10.78
CA ALA A 122 -0.67 11.46 11.20
C ALA A 122 -1.07 12.41 10.07
N ASN A 123 -1.73 13.51 10.42
CA ASN A 123 -2.12 14.51 9.42
C ASN A 123 -0.86 15.13 8.80
N PRO A 124 -0.75 15.24 7.45
CA PRO A 124 0.37 15.91 6.79
C PRO A 124 0.61 17.35 7.25
N LYS A 125 -0.43 18.03 7.75
CA LYS A 125 -0.36 19.40 8.28
C LYS A 125 0.00 19.49 9.76
N SER A 126 0.10 18.35 10.46
CA SER A 126 0.55 18.35 11.84
C SER A 126 2.04 18.72 11.89
N ARG A 127 2.46 19.47 12.92
CA ARG A 127 3.88 19.81 13.15
C ARG A 127 4.72 18.60 13.62
N ASP A 128 4.15 17.40 13.57
CA ASP A 128 4.85 16.16 13.88
C ASP A 128 5.86 15.85 12.78
N GLY A 129 7.15 16.05 13.07
CA GLY A 129 8.26 15.69 12.18
C GLY A 129 8.35 14.19 11.85
N ASN A 130 7.44 13.39 12.40
CA ASN A 130 7.29 11.95 12.19
C ASN A 130 6.52 11.58 10.91
N ASN A 131 5.90 12.55 10.21
CA ASN A 131 5.18 12.30 8.97
C ASN A 131 5.80 13.09 7.81
N LYS A 132 6.54 12.40 6.95
CA LYS A 132 7.12 12.96 5.72
C LYS A 132 6.34 12.46 4.51
N ILE A 133 6.49 13.16 3.38
CA ILE A 133 5.84 12.77 2.11
C ILE A 133 6.13 11.30 1.78
N LEU A 134 7.39 10.89 1.83
CA LEU A 134 7.84 9.55 1.46
C LEU A 134 7.96 8.58 2.64
N HIS A 135 7.60 9.00 3.85
CA HIS A 135 7.72 8.16 5.04
C HIS A 135 6.64 8.50 6.06
N LYS A 136 5.70 7.57 6.26
CA LYS A 136 4.53 7.74 7.13
C LYS A 136 4.56 6.68 8.22
N ARG A 137 4.47 7.10 9.48
CA ARG A 137 4.44 6.19 10.63
C ARG A 137 2.99 5.95 11.07
N PHE A 138 2.70 4.73 11.51
CA PHE A 138 1.41 4.33 12.07
C PHE A 138 1.63 3.33 13.21
N PRO A 139 0.63 3.11 14.09
CA PRO A 139 0.77 2.12 15.17
C PRO A 139 1.12 0.72 14.61
N GLY A 140 2.23 0.15 15.06
CA GLY A 140 2.70 -1.17 14.63
C GLY A 140 3.54 -1.20 13.35
N GLY A 141 3.76 -0.08 12.66
CA GLY A 141 4.54 -0.09 11.42
C GLY A 141 4.87 1.27 10.82
N HIS A 142 5.33 1.23 9.58
CA HIS A 142 5.60 2.43 8.79
C HIS A 142 5.47 2.12 7.29
N LEU A 143 5.11 3.13 6.52
CA LEU A 143 5.07 3.11 5.07
C LEU A 143 6.24 3.95 4.55
N THR A 144 7.19 3.31 3.88
CA THR A 144 8.27 3.97 3.15
C THR A 144 7.96 3.91 1.65
N ILE A 145 8.10 5.03 0.96
CA ILE A 145 7.82 5.15 -0.47
C ILE A 145 9.11 5.56 -1.16
N VAL A 146 9.58 4.78 -2.12
CA VAL A 146 10.92 4.92 -2.72
C VAL A 146 10.81 4.91 -4.23
N GLY A 147 11.66 5.67 -4.92
CA GLY A 147 11.87 5.53 -6.36
C GLY A 147 12.89 4.43 -6.66
N ALA A 148 12.67 3.61 -7.67
CA ALA A 148 13.62 2.58 -8.11
C ALA A 148 14.99 3.15 -8.52
N ASN A 149 15.06 4.45 -8.82
CA ASN A 149 16.28 5.18 -9.10
C ASN A 149 17.07 5.64 -7.85
N ALA A 150 16.60 5.32 -6.63
CA ALA A 150 17.15 5.78 -5.35
C ALA A 150 17.72 4.59 -4.53
N PRO A 151 18.93 4.08 -4.84
CA PRO A 151 19.50 2.85 -4.25
C PRO A 151 19.62 2.89 -2.73
N SER A 152 20.06 4.01 -2.17
CA SER A 152 20.15 4.19 -0.71
C SER A 152 18.79 4.08 0.00
N GLY A 153 17.69 4.39 -0.70
CA GLY A 153 16.34 4.23 -0.19
C GLY A 153 15.89 2.77 -0.11
N LEU A 154 16.36 1.93 -1.04
CA LEU A 154 16.06 0.50 -1.15
C LEU A 154 16.82 -0.32 -0.08
N ALA A 155 18.11 -0.04 0.13
CA ALA A 155 18.97 -0.84 1.01
C ALA A 155 18.86 -0.51 2.51
N SER A 156 18.15 0.55 2.88
CA SER A 156 18.30 1.17 4.22
C SER A 156 17.44 0.58 5.34
N ARG A 157 16.42 -0.25 5.06
CA ARG A 157 15.35 -0.53 6.05
C ARG A 157 14.90 -1.99 6.07
N PRO A 158 14.59 -2.55 7.26
CA PRO A 158 13.91 -3.84 7.36
C PRO A 158 12.45 -3.69 6.92
N ILE A 159 12.04 -4.47 5.93
CA ILE A 159 10.71 -4.44 5.31
C ILE A 159 10.08 -5.84 5.41
N ARG A 160 8.79 -5.90 5.76
CA ARG A 160 7.99 -7.14 5.72
C ARG A 160 7.22 -7.27 4.41
N LEU A 161 6.63 -6.17 3.95
CA LEU A 161 5.82 -6.12 2.74
C LEU A 161 6.46 -5.16 1.73
N LEU A 162 6.88 -5.69 0.59
CA LEU A 162 7.44 -4.93 -0.53
C LEU A 162 6.44 -4.94 -1.68
N LEU A 163 5.95 -3.77 -2.07
CA LEU A 163 5.01 -3.57 -3.17
C LEU A 163 5.72 -2.80 -4.28
N CYS A 164 5.86 -3.39 -5.48
CA CYS A 164 6.50 -2.72 -6.61
C CYS A 164 5.46 -2.38 -7.69
N ASP A 165 5.20 -1.09 -7.94
CA ASP A 165 4.34 -0.65 -9.05
C ASP A 165 5.16 -0.28 -10.28
N GLU A 166 4.65 -0.57 -11.48
CA GLU A 166 5.26 -0.26 -12.78
C GLU A 166 6.73 -0.74 -12.93
N VAL A 167 7.01 -1.96 -12.49
CA VAL A 167 8.33 -2.62 -12.56
C VAL A 167 8.96 -2.56 -13.97
N ASP A 168 8.15 -2.65 -15.01
CA ASP A 168 8.58 -2.57 -16.41
C ASP A 168 9.23 -1.22 -16.79
N ARG A 169 9.02 -0.19 -15.96
CA ARG A 169 9.59 1.16 -16.15
C ARG A 169 10.83 1.42 -15.29
N TYR A 170 11.31 0.43 -14.54
CA TYR A 170 12.44 0.63 -13.63
C TYR A 170 13.74 0.79 -14.42
N PRO A 171 14.69 1.59 -13.90
CA PRO A 171 16.00 1.66 -14.53
C PRO A 171 16.68 0.29 -14.41
N PHE A 172 17.47 -0.06 -15.43
CA PHE A 172 18.25 -1.32 -15.42
C PHE A 172 19.22 -1.41 -14.23
N SER A 173 19.58 -0.27 -13.64
CA SER A 173 20.38 -0.20 -12.43
C SER A 173 19.90 0.94 -11.54
N ALA A 174 19.77 0.68 -10.23
CA ALA A 174 19.59 1.70 -9.20
C ALA A 174 20.93 2.45 -8.99
N GLY A 175 21.21 3.40 -9.88
CA GLY A 175 22.50 4.11 -9.87
C GLY A 175 23.66 3.14 -10.13
N ALA A 176 24.58 3.03 -9.17
CA ALA A 176 25.75 2.15 -9.24
C ALA A 176 25.55 0.78 -8.56
N GLU A 177 24.38 0.52 -7.94
CA GLU A 177 24.15 -0.64 -7.06
C GLU A 177 23.52 -1.87 -7.76
N GLY A 178 23.40 -1.85 -9.09
CA GLY A 178 22.83 -2.97 -9.86
C GLY A 178 21.31 -2.89 -9.95
N ASP A 179 20.67 -3.97 -10.42
CA ASP A 179 19.23 -3.99 -10.66
C ASP A 179 18.43 -3.71 -9.36
N PRO A 180 17.44 -2.80 -9.38
CA PRO A 180 16.67 -2.44 -8.19
C PRO A 180 15.85 -3.59 -7.57
N ILE A 181 15.66 -4.72 -8.27
CA ILE A 181 14.77 -5.83 -7.87
C ILE A 181 15.43 -7.22 -7.94
N VAL A 182 16.40 -7.50 -8.83
CA VAL A 182 16.68 -8.89 -9.26
C VAL A 182 17.29 -9.83 -8.20
N PRO A 183 16.87 -11.14 -8.17
CA PRO A 183 16.02 -11.84 -9.13
C PRO A 183 14.64 -12.27 -8.57
N HIS A 184 13.58 -11.95 -9.31
CA HIS A 184 12.22 -12.52 -9.24
C HIS A 184 11.36 -12.23 -7.99
N CYS A 185 10.86 -11.00 -7.78
CA CYS A 185 9.88 -10.70 -6.71
C CYS A 185 9.26 -9.31 -6.95
N VAL A 186 8.08 -8.84 -6.50
CA VAL A 186 6.91 -9.33 -5.73
C VAL A 186 5.93 -8.12 -5.76
N VAL A 187 4.62 -8.37 -5.84
CA VAL A 187 3.54 -7.46 -5.46
C VAL A 187 3.11 -7.79 -4.05
#